data_AF-A0A9P7L4H8-F1
#
_entry.id   AF-A0A9P7L4H8-F1
#
_cell.length_a   1.000
_cell.length_b   1.000
_cell.length_c   1.000
_cell.angle_alpha   90.00
_cell.angle_beta   90.00
_cell.angle_gamma   90.00
#
_symmetry.space_group_name_H-M   'P 1'
#
loop_
_entity.id
_entity.type
_entity.pdbx_description
1 polymer ?
#
loop_
_entity_poly.entity_id
_entity_poly.type
_entity_poly.pdbx_seq_one_letter_code
_entity_poly.pdbx_strand_id
1 'polypeptide(L)'
;MSRHSSFGSNEILAPRDAERLINLGLVNLPTPPNGSIQVHKRRLNRSSDEENKHIPLDVNVGSRPDAFATIPEMLISKATIEYVGFNSDKATEIWSGWVNWPSGPIIRETDPGGSYTLEVSFLDWMKRHTGNPFSDDVWEDDSSAWLACMEQHGIATELQHAIMDPHFKDIRLSGTCIGWVRDTIEMRYEGLEDIKRASAERERASGQQGQYHKSSSASGSGHASSGTRSFSGMQRDALPGVKIDSCSSTSAIAAQNAPGLTMLYKGVDQARINGLFDSQGALKRLAVLLSAPPTDFSRNKAMYYFSPNLNVAKRYAAWAKRREGVASVVIVQIAIPNSDIEAMNPPDLLRVFWPSSEWRDLIWHCRTAEKLPKELAKYGNANLIIGTIACKPNNYYHQRSNPQELTEACVLTIKDSDNVGKQTGVQYVFSSDYEAETFLEDRARNTIKLLSFGGQELEAWVEAQEEEIGV
;
A
#
# COMPACT_ATOMS: atom_id res chain seq x y z
N MET A 1 -33.10 -16.31 10.16
CA MET A 1 -31.77 -16.87 9.84
C MET A 1 -30.73 -16.08 10.60
N SER A 2 -30.33 -16.58 11.76
CA SER A 2 -29.33 -15.93 12.62
C SER A 2 -27.98 -15.95 11.92
N ARG A 3 -27.49 -14.77 11.54
CA ARG A 3 -26.07 -14.57 11.26
C ARG A 3 -25.35 -14.69 12.61
N HIS A 4 -24.90 -15.90 12.96
CA HIS A 4 -23.75 -16.00 13.84
C HIS A 4 -22.61 -15.31 13.10
N SER A 5 -22.26 -14.11 13.54
CA SER A 5 -21.03 -13.43 13.18
C SER A 5 -19.89 -14.36 13.60
N SER A 6 -19.36 -15.11 12.64
CA SER A 6 -18.03 -15.69 12.70
C SER A 6 -17.04 -14.53 12.71
N PHE A 7 -16.94 -13.81 13.82
CA PHE A 7 -15.78 -12.98 14.09
C PHE A 7 -14.59 -13.94 14.12
N GLY A 8 -13.78 -13.92 13.06
CA GLY A 8 -12.50 -14.62 13.08
C GLY A 8 -11.71 -14.17 14.31
N SER A 9 -10.89 -15.07 14.87
CA SER A 9 -10.08 -14.76 16.05
C SER A 9 -9.42 -13.39 15.95
N ASN A 10 -9.39 -12.59 17.03
CA ASN A 10 -8.70 -11.29 17.07
C ASN A 10 -7.17 -11.44 17.04
N GLU A 11 -6.66 -12.65 17.25
CA GLU A 11 -5.23 -12.99 17.16
C GLU A 11 -4.69 -12.72 15.75
N ILE A 12 -3.49 -12.15 15.66
CA ILE A 12 -2.82 -11.93 14.37
C ILE A 12 -2.26 -13.25 13.84
N LEU A 13 -1.64 -14.09 14.67
CA LEU A 13 -1.23 -15.42 14.24
C LEU A 13 -2.33 -16.44 14.55
N ALA A 14 -2.71 -17.25 13.56
CA ALA A 14 -3.64 -18.34 13.77
C ALA A 14 -3.06 -19.35 14.78
N PRO A 15 -3.85 -19.88 15.74
CA PRO A 15 -3.31 -20.58 16.91
C PRO A 15 -2.33 -21.73 16.59
N ARG A 16 -2.62 -22.56 15.57
CA ARG A 16 -1.73 -23.68 15.22
C ARG A 16 -0.51 -23.23 14.43
N ASP A 17 -0.65 -22.17 13.63
CA ASP A 17 0.52 -21.56 12.97
C ASP A 17 1.44 -20.91 14.01
N ALA A 18 0.88 -20.21 15.00
CA ALA A 18 1.61 -19.63 16.11
C ALA A 18 2.40 -20.69 16.90
N GLU A 19 1.72 -21.75 17.38
CA GLU A 19 2.36 -22.86 18.10
C GLU A 19 3.50 -23.47 17.29
N ARG A 20 3.27 -23.69 15.99
CA ARG A 20 4.28 -24.24 15.08
C ARG A 20 5.49 -23.29 14.95
N LEU A 21 5.27 -22.00 14.74
CA LEU A 21 6.36 -21.04 14.57
C LEU A 21 7.16 -20.85 15.86
N ILE A 22 6.51 -20.91 17.03
CA ILE A 22 7.18 -20.92 18.33
C ILE A 22 8.09 -22.15 18.47
N ASN A 23 7.59 -23.34 18.13
CA ASN A 23 8.38 -24.58 18.17
C ASN A 23 9.58 -24.56 17.20
N LEU A 24 9.52 -23.75 16.15
CA LEU A 24 10.61 -23.54 15.20
C LEU A 24 11.57 -22.40 15.61
N GLY A 25 11.32 -21.70 16.72
CA GLY A 25 12.09 -20.52 17.13
C GLY A 25 11.89 -19.29 16.23
N LEU A 26 10.86 -19.30 15.38
CA LEU A 26 10.54 -18.25 14.42
C LEU A 26 9.56 -17.22 14.99
N VAL A 27 9.02 -17.46 16.18
CA VAL A 27 8.25 -16.51 16.98
C VAL A 27 8.81 -16.49 18.40
N ASN A 28 9.07 -15.29 18.92
CA ASN A 28 9.49 -15.08 20.30
C ASN A 28 8.44 -14.27 21.05
N LEU A 29 8.08 -14.73 22.24
CA LEU A 29 7.14 -14.07 23.14
C LEU A 29 7.94 -13.27 24.19
N PRO A 30 7.76 -11.95 24.29
CA PRO A 30 8.41 -11.15 25.32
C PRO A 30 8.07 -11.65 26.73
N THR A 31 9.07 -11.62 27.62
CA THR A 31 8.89 -11.94 29.04
C THR A 31 9.40 -10.75 29.87
N PRO A 32 8.52 -9.98 30.55
CA PRO A 32 7.07 -10.16 30.65
C PRO A 32 6.30 -9.83 29.35
N PRO A 33 5.08 -10.37 29.16
CA PRO A 33 4.24 -10.04 28.02
C PRO A 33 3.89 -8.55 27.99
N ASN A 34 3.96 -7.94 26.81
CA ASN A 34 3.64 -6.52 26.59
C ASN A 34 2.59 -6.31 25.49
N GLY A 35 1.89 -7.37 25.06
CA GLY A 35 0.91 -7.35 23.97
C GLY A 35 1.52 -7.34 22.56
N SER A 36 2.84 -7.49 22.45
CA SER A 36 3.56 -7.65 21.18
C SER A 36 4.32 -8.97 21.13
N ILE A 37 4.62 -9.44 19.93
CA ILE A 37 5.42 -10.63 19.65
C ILE A 37 6.48 -10.30 18.60
N GLN A 38 7.58 -11.05 18.60
CA GLN A 38 8.61 -10.94 17.57
C GLN A 38 8.48 -12.10 16.60
N VAL A 39 8.26 -11.80 15.33
CA VAL A 39 8.07 -12.79 14.27
C VAL A 39 9.22 -12.68 13.27
N HIS A 40 9.80 -13.80 12.88
CA HIS A 40 10.83 -13.84 11.87
C HIS A 40 10.31 -13.21 10.56
N LYS A 41 11.06 -12.27 9.97
CA LYS A 41 10.60 -11.44 8.84
C LYS A 41 10.04 -12.27 7.69
N ARG A 42 10.69 -13.40 7.33
CA ARG A 42 10.21 -14.38 6.33
C ARG A 42 8.84 -15.03 6.60
N ARG A 43 8.21 -14.80 7.75
CA ARG A 43 6.95 -15.43 8.17
C ARG A 43 5.82 -14.44 8.45
N LEU A 44 6.03 -13.16 8.14
CA LEU A 44 5.02 -12.13 8.31
C LEU A 44 3.86 -12.33 7.32
N ASN A 45 4.08 -12.01 6.06
CA ASN A 45 3.06 -12.04 5.01
C ASN A 45 3.43 -13.02 3.87
N ARG A 46 2.61 -13.04 2.82
CA ARG A 46 2.77 -13.98 1.70
C ARG A 46 4.04 -13.77 0.87
N SER A 47 4.53 -12.54 0.77
CA SER A 47 5.73 -12.18 -0.01
C SER A 47 7.00 -12.18 0.81
N SER A 48 6.87 -12.32 2.13
CA SER A 48 7.98 -12.12 3.03
C SER A 48 9.12 -13.13 2.86
N ASP A 49 8.86 -14.35 2.38
CA ASP A 49 9.90 -15.35 2.17
C ASP A 49 10.83 -14.95 1.02
N GLU A 50 10.27 -14.47 -0.08
CA GLU A 50 10.99 -13.96 -1.25
C GLU A 50 11.74 -12.67 -0.92
N GLU A 51 11.07 -11.71 -0.28
CA GLU A 51 11.63 -10.41 0.09
C GLU A 51 12.82 -10.58 1.06
N ASN A 52 12.67 -11.47 2.05
CA ASN A 52 13.67 -11.70 3.09
C ASN A 52 14.45 -12.99 2.86
N LYS A 53 14.54 -13.50 1.61
CA LYS A 53 15.22 -14.76 1.28
C LYS A 53 16.68 -14.82 1.70
N HIS A 54 17.30 -13.65 1.83
CA HIS A 54 18.69 -13.47 2.26
C HIS A 54 18.89 -13.70 3.77
N ILE A 55 17.80 -13.76 4.55
CA ILE A 55 17.81 -14.04 5.99
C ILE A 55 17.67 -15.55 6.21
N PRO A 56 18.67 -16.23 6.82
CA PRO A 56 18.56 -17.65 7.16
C PRO A 56 17.45 -17.90 8.18
N LEU A 57 16.79 -19.07 8.14
CA LEU A 57 15.69 -19.41 9.07
C LEU A 57 16.17 -20.00 10.40
N ASP A 58 17.43 -20.41 10.48
CA ASP A 58 18.07 -21.03 11.64
C ASP A 58 18.70 -19.99 12.59
N VAL A 59 18.25 -18.75 12.51
CA VAL A 59 18.69 -17.65 13.37
C VAL A 59 17.75 -17.45 14.55
N ASN A 60 18.29 -17.07 15.70
CA ASN A 60 17.50 -16.70 16.88
C ASN A 60 17.57 -15.20 17.13
N VAL A 61 16.56 -14.67 17.84
CA VAL A 61 16.41 -13.22 18.09
C VAL A 61 17.58 -12.62 18.88
N GLY A 62 18.25 -13.39 19.74
CA GLY A 62 19.42 -12.92 20.48
C GLY A 62 20.65 -12.71 19.59
N SER A 63 20.80 -13.54 18.54
CA SER A 63 21.92 -13.49 17.61
C SER A 63 21.71 -12.55 16.42
N ARG A 64 20.47 -12.44 15.95
CA ARG A 64 20.07 -11.67 14.76
C ARG A 64 18.72 -10.99 15.02
N PRO A 65 18.67 -9.95 15.87
CA PRO A 65 17.43 -9.22 16.15
C PRO A 65 16.86 -8.56 14.87
N ASP A 66 17.73 -8.21 13.92
CA ASP A 66 17.38 -7.67 12.60
C ASP A 66 16.57 -8.64 11.72
N ALA A 67 16.63 -9.95 12.00
CA ALA A 67 15.86 -10.99 11.32
C ALA A 67 14.40 -11.06 11.76
N PHE A 68 14.05 -10.39 12.85
CA PHE A 68 12.72 -10.40 13.44
C PHE A 68 12.07 -9.02 13.34
N ALA A 69 10.75 -9.01 13.30
CA ALA A 69 9.96 -7.80 13.41
C ALA A 69 8.99 -7.91 14.58
N THR A 70 8.81 -6.80 15.29
CA THR A 70 7.86 -6.71 16.40
C THR A 70 6.50 -6.31 15.86
N ILE A 71 5.48 -7.12 16.14
CA ILE A 71 4.08 -6.85 15.78
C ILE A 71 3.19 -7.04 17.01
N PRO A 72 1.98 -6.46 17.04
CA PRO A 72 1.00 -6.76 18.06
C PRO A 72 0.63 -8.25 18.06
N GLU A 73 0.26 -8.79 19.21
CA GLU A 73 -0.30 -10.15 19.33
C GLU A 73 -1.76 -10.20 18.80
N MET A 74 -2.50 -9.12 19.07
CA MET A 74 -3.93 -8.99 18.80
C MET A 74 -4.18 -7.79 17.89
N LEU A 75 -5.00 -7.95 16.85
CA LEU A 75 -5.29 -6.92 15.87
C LEU A 75 -5.98 -5.71 16.52
N ILE A 76 -6.97 -5.95 17.38
CA ILE A 76 -7.62 -4.90 18.18
C ILE A 76 -6.98 -4.90 19.57
N SER A 77 -6.04 -3.98 19.81
CA SER A 77 -5.31 -3.86 21.07
C SER A 77 -4.63 -2.50 21.22
N LYS A 78 -4.19 -2.16 22.45
CA LYS A 78 -3.30 -1.00 22.69
C LYS A 78 -2.00 -1.10 21.87
N ALA A 79 -1.40 -2.29 21.81
CA ALA A 79 -0.16 -2.53 21.06
C ALA A 79 -0.33 -2.21 19.57
N THR A 80 -1.51 -2.47 18.99
CA THR A 80 -1.82 -2.04 17.61
C THR A 80 -1.81 -0.53 17.46
N ILE A 81 -2.38 0.21 18.41
CA ILE A 81 -2.40 1.68 18.36
C ILE A 81 -0.97 2.24 18.39
N GLU A 82 -0.09 1.66 19.22
CA GLU A 82 1.33 2.02 19.24
C GLU A 82 2.01 1.66 17.91
N TYR A 83 1.78 0.44 17.41
CA TYR A 83 2.38 -0.06 16.18
C TYR A 83 2.03 0.80 14.94
N VAL A 84 0.77 1.25 14.83
CA VAL A 84 0.35 2.09 13.68
C VAL A 84 0.92 3.51 13.72
N GLY A 85 1.56 3.92 14.83
CA GLY A 85 2.39 5.13 14.89
C GLY A 85 2.03 6.13 15.98
N PHE A 86 1.16 5.81 16.94
CA PHE A 86 0.94 6.67 18.11
C PHE A 86 1.98 6.38 19.20
N ASN A 87 2.32 7.40 19.98
CA ASN A 87 3.14 7.21 21.17
C ASN A 87 2.35 6.50 22.30
N SER A 88 3.04 5.98 23.31
CA SER A 88 2.41 5.18 24.38
C SER A 88 1.33 5.94 25.17
N ASP A 89 1.52 7.24 25.42
CA ASP A 89 0.56 8.05 26.17
C ASP A 89 -0.74 8.22 25.38
N LYS A 90 -0.63 8.61 24.11
CA LYS A 90 -1.77 8.73 23.22
C LYS A 90 -2.43 7.38 22.95
N ALA A 91 -1.65 6.31 22.79
CA ALA A 91 -2.20 4.97 22.64
C ALA A 91 -2.99 4.52 23.87
N THR A 92 -2.54 4.89 25.07
CA THR A 92 -3.27 4.64 26.33
C THR A 92 -4.60 5.39 26.35
N GLU A 93 -4.62 6.65 25.94
CA GLU A 93 -5.84 7.46 25.81
C GLU A 93 -6.84 6.83 24.81
N ILE A 94 -6.38 6.56 23.58
CA ILE A 94 -7.20 5.99 22.49
C ILE A 94 -7.78 4.62 22.91
N TRP A 95 -6.94 3.77 23.50
CA TRP A 95 -7.35 2.45 23.98
C TRP A 95 -8.37 2.57 25.10
N SER A 96 -8.15 3.47 26.06
CA SER A 96 -9.08 3.71 27.16
C SER A 96 -10.46 4.15 26.64
N GLY A 97 -10.50 4.98 25.60
CA GLY A 97 -11.75 5.35 24.94
C GLY A 97 -12.43 4.18 24.22
N TRP A 98 -11.65 3.31 23.56
CA TRP A 98 -12.18 2.13 22.89
C TRP A 98 -12.78 1.11 23.88
N VAL A 99 -12.10 0.82 25.00
CA VAL A 99 -12.58 -0.16 25.97
C VAL A 99 -13.76 0.35 26.80
N ASN A 100 -13.79 1.65 27.10
CA ASN A 100 -14.86 2.31 27.84
C ASN A 100 -15.91 2.93 26.90
N TRP A 101 -16.16 2.29 25.76
CA TRP A 101 -17.10 2.80 24.76
C TRP A 101 -18.48 3.04 25.37
N PRO A 102 -19.07 4.23 25.19
CA PRO A 102 -20.35 4.55 25.79
C PRO A 102 -21.47 3.73 25.14
N SER A 103 -22.44 3.31 25.95
CA SER A 103 -23.70 2.75 25.43
C SER A 103 -24.41 3.78 24.56
N GLY A 104 -24.80 3.41 23.34
CA GLY A 104 -25.43 4.34 22.41
C GLY A 104 -25.86 3.69 21.10
N PRO A 105 -26.39 4.50 20.17
CA PRO A 105 -26.82 4.03 18.84
C PRO A 105 -25.65 3.67 17.92
N ILE A 106 -24.43 4.04 18.29
CA ILE A 106 -23.19 3.72 17.59
C ILE A 106 -22.41 2.73 18.44
N ILE A 107 -22.04 1.60 17.84
CA ILE A 107 -21.32 0.50 18.50
C ILE A 107 -19.94 0.29 17.87
N ARG A 108 -19.09 -0.47 18.55
CA ARG A 108 -17.81 -0.94 18.00
C ARG A 108 -18.03 -2.15 17.10
N GLU A 109 -17.11 -2.37 16.17
CA GLU A 109 -17.07 -3.61 15.36
C GLU A 109 -16.96 -4.90 16.18
N THR A 110 -16.54 -4.81 17.44
CA THR A 110 -16.47 -5.96 18.36
C THR A 110 -17.74 -6.19 19.17
N ASP A 111 -18.67 -5.24 19.14
CA ASP A 111 -19.90 -5.32 19.92
C ASP A 111 -20.96 -6.18 19.18
N PRO A 112 -21.87 -6.84 19.91
CA PRO A 112 -22.97 -7.57 19.28
C PRO A 112 -23.94 -6.60 18.59
N GLY A 113 -23.79 -6.44 17.28
CA GLY A 113 -24.63 -5.58 16.43
C GLY A 113 -25.82 -6.27 15.77
N GLY A 114 -26.83 -5.47 15.40
CA GLY A 114 -27.90 -5.86 14.49
C GLY A 114 -27.73 -5.20 13.11
N SER A 115 -28.57 -5.56 12.13
CA SER A 115 -28.47 -5.05 10.74
C SER A 115 -28.73 -3.54 10.56
N TYR A 116 -29.09 -2.83 11.62
CA TYR A 116 -29.47 -1.41 11.60
C TYR A 116 -28.65 -0.54 12.55
N THR A 117 -27.59 -1.09 13.18
CA THR A 117 -26.74 -0.36 14.12
C THR A 117 -25.56 0.26 13.38
N LEU A 118 -25.25 1.53 13.66
CA LEU A 118 -24.07 2.17 13.11
C LEU A 118 -22.83 1.61 13.82
N GLU A 119 -21.90 1.07 13.05
CA GLU A 119 -20.67 0.45 13.54
C GLU A 119 -19.47 1.33 13.23
N VAL A 120 -18.54 1.46 14.18
CA VAL A 120 -17.24 2.12 14.00
C VAL A 120 -16.15 1.07 14.04
N SER A 121 -15.34 1.01 12.97
CA SER A 121 -14.17 0.14 12.91
C SER A 121 -13.07 0.62 13.84
N PHE A 122 -12.20 -0.28 14.30
CA PHE A 122 -11.07 0.11 15.14
C PHE A 122 -10.11 1.04 14.41
N LEU A 123 -9.93 0.85 13.09
CA LEU A 123 -9.13 1.72 12.24
C LEU A 123 -9.70 3.14 12.16
N ASP A 124 -11.01 3.29 11.92
CA ASP A 124 -11.66 4.61 11.86
C ASP A 124 -11.61 5.33 13.21
N TRP A 125 -11.74 4.58 14.30
CA TRP A 125 -11.54 5.10 15.65
C TRP A 125 -10.14 5.69 15.81
N MET A 126 -9.09 4.94 15.47
CA MET A 126 -7.70 5.43 15.55
C MET A 126 -7.48 6.67 14.67
N LYS A 127 -7.96 6.67 13.41
CA LYS A 127 -7.80 7.80 12.47
C LYS A 127 -8.47 9.08 12.97
N ARG A 128 -9.51 8.99 13.79
CA ARG A 128 -10.17 10.17 14.40
C ARG A 128 -9.24 10.94 15.35
N HIS A 129 -8.27 10.27 15.97
CA HIS A 129 -7.35 10.89 16.92
C HIS A 129 -6.18 11.65 16.28
N THR A 130 -6.08 11.67 14.95
CA THR A 130 -5.06 12.43 14.22
C THR A 130 -5.47 13.90 13.95
N GLY A 131 -6.55 14.39 14.57
CA GLY A 131 -7.06 15.75 14.36
C GLY A 131 -8.03 15.87 13.19
N ASN A 132 -8.55 17.08 12.99
CA ASN A 132 -9.43 17.41 11.87
C ASN A 132 -8.60 17.95 10.68
N PRO A 133 -8.54 17.23 9.54
CA PRO A 133 -7.76 17.66 8.37
C PRO A 133 -8.21 19.01 7.78
N PHE A 134 -9.41 19.47 8.10
CA PHE A 134 -9.95 20.73 7.59
C PHE A 134 -9.51 21.96 8.40
N SER A 135 -9.10 21.78 9.66
CA SER A 135 -8.76 22.92 10.55
C SER A 135 -7.36 22.85 11.13
N ASP A 136 -6.79 21.65 11.29
CA ASP A 136 -5.59 21.45 12.12
C ASP A 136 -4.36 21.05 11.29
N ASP A 137 -4.53 20.91 9.98
CA ASP A 137 -3.56 20.30 9.08
C ASP A 137 -2.53 21.30 8.55
N VAL A 138 -1.31 20.82 8.33
CA VAL A 138 -0.19 21.60 7.79
C VAL A 138 0.35 20.93 6.55
N TRP A 139 0.77 21.74 5.59
CA TRP A 139 1.27 21.23 4.31
C TRP A 139 2.29 22.14 3.64
N GLU A 140 2.52 23.32 4.19
CA GLU A 140 3.60 24.20 3.75
C GLU A 140 4.97 23.58 4.05
N ASP A 141 6.01 24.11 3.42
CA ASP A 141 7.39 23.70 3.63
C ASP A 141 7.97 24.29 4.92
N ASP A 142 7.32 24.00 6.05
CA ASP A 142 7.74 24.40 7.40
C ASP A 142 7.92 23.14 8.25
N SER A 143 9.17 22.76 8.48
CA SER A 143 9.48 21.54 9.25
C SER A 143 9.04 21.62 10.70
N SER A 144 9.08 22.82 11.30
CA SER A 144 8.66 23.03 12.69
C SER A 144 7.15 22.88 12.83
N ALA A 145 6.38 23.41 11.86
CA ALA A 145 4.92 23.26 11.85
C ALA A 145 4.49 21.80 11.69
N TRP A 146 5.16 21.03 10.83
CA TRP A 146 4.89 19.59 10.66
C TRP A 146 5.17 18.79 11.93
N LEU A 147 6.33 19.03 12.57
CA LEU A 147 6.68 18.36 13.83
C LEU A 147 5.69 18.73 14.94
N ALA A 148 5.39 20.02 15.12
CA ALA A 148 4.41 20.47 16.11
C ALA A 148 3.02 19.86 15.88
N CYS A 149 2.57 19.75 14.63
CA CYS A 149 1.31 19.09 14.27
C CYS A 149 1.32 17.61 14.72
N MET A 150 2.38 16.86 14.42
CA MET A 150 2.48 15.45 14.82
C MET A 150 2.61 15.25 16.34
N GLU A 151 3.40 16.09 17.02
CA GLU A 151 3.55 16.08 18.47
C GLU A 151 2.23 16.36 19.19
N GLN A 152 1.48 17.37 18.74
CA GLN A 152 0.17 17.72 19.27
C GLN A 152 -0.81 16.54 19.23
N HIS A 153 -0.73 15.71 18.18
CA HIS A 153 -1.60 14.54 18.01
C HIS A 153 -1.01 13.25 18.59
N GLY A 154 0.12 13.33 19.29
CA GLY A 154 0.74 12.20 19.98
C GLY A 154 1.28 11.14 19.03
N ILE A 155 1.80 11.55 17.86
CA ILE A 155 2.46 10.65 16.91
C ILE A 155 3.86 10.30 17.43
N ALA A 156 4.23 9.02 17.33
CA ALA A 156 5.52 8.51 17.80
C ALA A 156 6.69 9.08 16.99
N THR A 157 7.81 9.33 17.67
CA THR A 157 9.03 9.90 17.07
C THR A 157 9.55 9.10 15.87
N GLU A 158 9.42 7.78 15.88
CA GLU A 158 9.78 6.93 14.74
C GLU A 158 9.00 7.31 13.48
N LEU A 159 7.67 7.42 13.57
CA LEU A 159 6.84 7.82 12.44
C LEU A 159 7.09 9.28 12.05
N GLN A 160 7.33 10.16 13.01
CA GLN A 160 7.71 11.55 12.71
C GLN A 160 8.99 11.60 11.86
N HIS A 161 10.03 10.85 12.23
CA HIS A 161 11.27 10.77 11.46
C HIS A 161 11.06 10.16 10.07
N ALA A 162 10.24 9.11 9.95
CA ALA A 162 9.93 8.51 8.67
C ALA A 162 9.20 9.49 7.72
N ILE A 163 8.25 10.26 8.25
CA ILE A 163 7.53 11.28 7.48
C ILE A 163 8.47 12.45 7.14
N MET A 164 9.29 12.91 8.07
CA MET A 164 10.15 14.09 7.90
C MET A 164 11.47 13.80 7.18
N ASP A 165 11.65 12.60 6.64
CA ASP A 165 12.86 12.23 5.93
C ASP A 165 13.12 13.17 4.73
N PRO A 166 14.30 13.84 4.70
CA PRO A 166 14.58 14.87 3.70
C PRO A 166 14.61 14.32 2.26
N HIS A 167 14.94 13.05 2.05
CA HIS A 167 14.95 12.42 0.72
C HIS A 167 13.56 12.39 0.07
N PHE A 168 12.51 12.43 0.90
CA PHE A 168 11.12 12.35 0.48
C PHE A 168 10.39 13.69 0.61
N LYS A 169 11.12 14.80 0.81
CA LYS A 169 10.54 16.13 1.02
C LYS A 169 9.53 16.51 -0.05
N ASP A 170 9.79 16.22 -1.31
CA ASP A 170 8.91 16.63 -2.40
C ASP A 170 7.58 15.83 -2.42
N ILE A 171 7.63 14.53 -2.14
CA ILE A 171 6.43 13.68 -1.99
C ILE A 171 5.69 14.06 -0.72
N ARG A 172 6.41 14.27 0.39
CA ARG A 172 5.83 14.79 1.64
C ARG A 172 5.00 16.05 1.36
N LEU A 173 5.52 16.97 0.56
CA LEU A 173 4.83 18.22 0.18
C LEU A 173 3.78 18.07 -0.92
N SER A 174 3.54 16.86 -1.44
CA SER A 174 2.39 16.56 -2.31
C SER A 174 1.12 16.21 -1.54
N GLY A 175 1.25 16.00 -0.23
CA GLY A 175 0.15 15.73 0.69
C GLY A 175 0.16 16.71 1.87
N THR A 176 -0.64 16.40 2.87
CA THR A 176 -0.72 17.14 4.13
C THR A 176 -0.18 16.28 5.27
N CYS A 177 0.16 16.89 6.40
CA CYS A 177 0.71 16.19 7.56
C CYS A 177 -0.27 15.16 8.11
N ILE A 178 -1.50 15.56 8.42
CA ILE A 178 -2.55 14.64 8.89
C ILE A 178 -2.89 13.62 7.80
N GLY A 179 -2.86 14.02 6.53
CA GLY A 179 -3.03 13.13 5.39
C GLY A 179 -2.04 11.97 5.38
N TRP A 180 -0.74 12.26 5.49
CA TRP A 180 0.30 11.22 5.52
C TRP A 180 0.29 10.38 6.80
N VAL A 181 -0.03 10.98 7.94
CA VAL A 181 -0.19 10.22 9.20
C VAL A 181 -1.33 9.21 9.05
N ARG A 182 -2.51 9.62 8.56
CA ARG A 182 -3.66 8.73 8.35
C ARG A 182 -3.37 7.64 7.33
N ASP A 183 -2.77 8.00 6.20
CA ASP A 183 -2.37 7.04 5.18
C ASP A 183 -1.38 6.00 5.74
N THR A 184 -0.44 6.42 6.60
CA THR A 184 0.50 5.49 7.26
C THR A 184 -0.20 4.56 8.26
N ILE A 185 -1.10 5.10 9.08
CA ILE A 185 -1.87 4.30 10.05
C ILE A 185 -2.66 3.21 9.33
N GLU A 186 -3.35 3.58 8.25
CA GLU A 186 -4.11 2.66 7.41
C GLU A 186 -3.20 1.60 6.78
N MET A 187 -2.11 2.01 6.14
CA MET A 187 -1.13 1.09 5.55
C MET A 187 -0.56 0.10 6.58
N ARG A 188 -0.15 0.58 7.77
CA ARG A 188 0.39 -0.28 8.83
C ARG A 188 -0.67 -1.25 9.36
N TYR A 189 -1.90 -0.80 9.54
CA TYR A 189 -3.02 -1.65 10.00
C TYR A 189 -3.38 -2.73 8.98
N GLU A 190 -3.53 -2.36 7.71
CA GLU A 190 -3.77 -3.30 6.59
C GLU A 190 -2.64 -4.33 6.48
N GLY A 191 -1.39 -3.93 6.73
CA GLY A 191 -0.24 -4.83 6.83
C GLY A 191 -0.41 -5.91 7.91
N LEU A 192 -0.97 -5.58 9.08
CA LEU A 192 -1.28 -6.56 10.12
C LEU A 192 -2.41 -7.52 9.69
N GLU A 193 -3.41 -7.01 8.98
CA GLU A 193 -4.47 -7.85 8.41
C GLU A 193 -3.90 -8.84 7.37
N ASP A 194 -2.91 -8.42 6.58
CA ASP A 194 -2.27 -9.30 5.61
C ASP A 194 -1.45 -10.41 6.29
N ILE A 195 -0.73 -10.09 7.37
CA ILE A 195 -0.05 -11.09 8.21
C ILE A 195 -1.05 -12.09 8.76
N LYS A 196 -2.19 -11.60 9.26
CA LYS A 196 -3.26 -12.44 9.79
C LYS A 196 -3.84 -13.39 8.76
N ARG A 197 -4.09 -12.90 7.54
CA ARG A 197 -4.50 -13.75 6.41
C ARG A 197 -3.44 -14.79 6.09
N ALA A 198 -2.17 -14.39 5.96
CA ALA A 198 -1.07 -15.29 5.63
C ALA A 198 -0.90 -16.39 6.68
N SER A 199 -1.02 -16.06 7.98
CA SER A 199 -0.98 -17.04 9.06
C SER A 199 -2.14 -18.04 8.99
N ALA A 200 -3.36 -17.56 8.76
CA ALA A 200 -4.53 -18.43 8.57
C ALA A 200 -4.40 -19.34 7.32
N GLU A 201 -3.79 -18.85 6.24
CA GLU A 201 -3.49 -19.65 5.05
C GLU A 201 -2.48 -20.77 5.35
N ARG A 202 -1.40 -20.48 6.08
CA ARG A 202 -0.41 -21.48 6.52
C ARG A 202 -1.00 -22.55 7.42
N GLU A 203 -1.89 -22.17 8.34
CA GLU A 203 -2.61 -23.11 9.19
C GLU A 203 -3.47 -24.08 8.36
N ARG A 204 -4.26 -23.55 7.41
CA ARG A 204 -5.11 -24.37 6.53
C ARG A 204 -4.31 -25.34 5.67
N ALA A 205 -3.19 -24.88 5.10
CA ALA A 205 -2.30 -25.72 4.30
C ALA A 205 -1.70 -26.87 5.13
N SER A 206 -1.40 -26.62 6.41
CA SER A 206 -0.89 -27.64 7.33
C SER A 206 -1.97 -28.68 7.72
N GLY A 207 -3.23 -28.24 7.86
CA GLY A 207 -4.35 -29.12 8.19
C GLY A 207 -4.71 -30.13 7.08
N GLN A 208 -4.55 -29.76 5.81
CA GLN A 208 -4.84 -30.63 4.67
C GLN A 208 -3.83 -31.78 4.55
N GLN A 209 -2.56 -31.58 4.91
CA GLN A 209 -1.54 -32.65 4.89
C GLN A 209 -1.79 -33.74 5.93
N GLY A 210 -2.34 -33.39 7.10
CA GLY A 210 -2.69 -34.37 8.13
C GLY A 210 -3.85 -35.31 7.75
N GLN A 211 -4.69 -34.91 6.79
CA GLN A 211 -5.79 -35.75 6.28
C GLN A 211 -5.34 -36.70 5.16
N TYR A 212 -4.43 -36.28 4.28
CA TYR A 212 -3.90 -37.16 3.22
C TYR A 212 -2.97 -38.26 3.73
N HIS A 213 -2.28 -38.05 4.86
CA HIS A 213 -1.46 -39.09 5.48
C HIS A 213 -2.26 -40.12 6.30
N LYS A 214 -3.51 -39.83 6.67
CA LYS A 214 -4.39 -40.79 7.37
C LYS A 214 -5.12 -41.76 6.45
N SER A 215 -5.13 -41.52 5.13
CA SER A 215 -5.78 -42.40 4.15
C SER A 215 -4.82 -43.32 3.39
N SER A 216 -3.51 -43.26 3.66
CA SER A 216 -2.47 -44.03 2.95
C SER A 216 -1.60 -44.92 3.85
N SER A 217 -2.09 -45.34 5.02
CA SER A 217 -1.43 -46.37 5.83
C SER A 217 -1.88 -47.78 5.43
N ALA A 218 -1.49 -48.19 4.22
CA ALA A 218 -1.31 -49.61 3.90
C ALA A 218 -0.27 -49.73 2.78
N SER A 219 0.81 -50.46 3.09
CA SER A 219 1.90 -50.95 2.23
C SER A 219 3.07 -49.99 1.89
N GLY A 220 4.28 -50.45 2.20
CA GLY A 220 5.50 -50.04 1.48
C GLY A 220 6.65 -49.52 2.33
N SER A 221 7.37 -50.43 2.98
CA SER A 221 8.74 -50.21 3.46
C SER A 221 9.68 -49.88 2.28
N GLY A 222 10.30 -48.71 2.30
CA GLY A 222 11.34 -48.33 1.34
C GLY A 222 12.18 -47.18 1.87
N HIS A 223 13.44 -47.47 2.20
CA HIS A 223 14.47 -46.48 2.49
C HIS A 223 14.64 -45.53 1.29
N ALA A 224 14.35 -44.25 1.50
CA ALA A 224 14.83 -43.17 0.65
C ALA A 224 15.18 -41.97 1.52
N SER A 225 16.39 -41.47 1.29
CA SER A 225 17.02 -40.30 1.92
C SER A 225 16.06 -39.11 2.03
N SER A 226 15.83 -38.71 3.28
CA SER A 226 15.16 -37.48 3.69
C SER A 226 15.94 -36.25 3.17
N GLY A 227 15.70 -35.86 1.92
CA GLY A 227 15.90 -34.50 1.48
C GLY A 227 14.76 -33.67 2.06
N THR A 228 15.04 -32.91 3.11
CA THR A 228 14.17 -31.85 3.62
C THR A 228 13.83 -30.90 2.47
N ARG A 229 12.67 -31.11 1.83
CA ARG A 229 12.08 -30.11 0.94
C ARG A 229 11.84 -28.88 1.80
N SER A 230 12.59 -27.81 1.54
CA SER A 230 12.41 -26.56 2.24
C SER A 230 10.98 -26.07 2.05
N PHE A 231 10.30 -25.76 3.15
CA PHE A 231 8.91 -25.27 3.18
C PHE A 231 8.69 -24.01 2.31
N SER A 232 9.76 -23.32 1.90
CA SER A 232 9.70 -22.22 0.92
C SER A 232 9.07 -22.63 -0.42
N GLY A 233 9.17 -23.91 -0.80
CA GLY A 233 8.47 -24.43 -1.98
C GLY A 233 6.94 -24.48 -1.81
N MET A 234 6.45 -24.68 -0.59
CA MET A 234 5.01 -24.79 -0.33
C MET A 234 4.31 -23.42 -0.26
N GLN A 235 5.05 -22.36 0.05
CA GLN A 235 4.53 -20.99 -0.07
C GLN A 235 4.33 -20.61 -1.54
N ARG A 236 5.12 -21.19 -2.48
CA ARG A 236 4.86 -21.09 -3.93
C ARG A 236 3.59 -21.83 -4.37
N ASP A 237 3.28 -22.95 -3.73
CA ASP A 237 2.15 -23.80 -4.13
C ASP A 237 0.79 -23.29 -3.64
N ALA A 238 0.76 -22.27 -2.78
CA ALA A 238 -0.49 -21.65 -2.32
C ALA A 238 -1.14 -20.72 -3.37
N LEU A 239 -0.40 -20.29 -4.41
CA LEU A 239 -0.89 -19.58 -5.60
C LEU A 239 0.03 -19.87 -6.80
N PRO A 240 -0.20 -20.93 -7.60
CA PRO A 240 0.54 -21.13 -8.84
C PRO A 240 0.18 -20.01 -9.83
N GLY A 241 1.06 -19.03 -10.07
CA GLY A 241 0.88 -18.08 -11.20
C GLY A 241 1.45 -16.68 -11.04
N VAL A 242 1.52 -16.11 -9.83
CA VAL A 242 2.03 -14.74 -9.64
C VAL A 242 3.50 -14.79 -9.23
N LYS A 243 4.40 -14.70 -10.19
CA LYS A 243 5.82 -14.45 -9.90
C LYS A 243 5.97 -12.99 -9.48
N ILE A 244 6.39 -12.79 -8.23
CA ILE A 244 6.86 -11.48 -7.78
C ILE A 244 8.34 -11.41 -8.14
N ASP A 245 8.65 -10.65 -9.19
CA ASP A 245 10.03 -10.37 -9.59
C ASP A 245 10.51 -9.12 -8.84
N SER A 246 11.81 -8.96 -8.58
CA SER A 246 12.31 -7.68 -8.07
C SER A 246 12.18 -6.60 -9.15
N CYS A 247 11.83 -5.37 -8.75
CA CYS A 247 11.77 -4.24 -9.68
C CYS A 247 13.15 -3.85 -10.27
N SER A 248 14.23 -4.36 -9.71
CA SER A 248 15.61 -4.21 -10.22
C SER A 248 16.07 -5.38 -11.11
N SER A 249 15.21 -6.38 -11.31
CA SER A 249 15.56 -7.54 -12.14
C SER A 249 15.82 -7.16 -13.60
N THR A 250 16.71 -7.89 -14.26
CA THR A 250 17.01 -7.69 -15.69
C THR A 250 15.76 -7.80 -16.57
N SER A 251 14.81 -8.68 -16.20
CA SER A 251 13.51 -8.80 -16.88
C SER A 251 12.62 -7.57 -16.69
N ALA A 252 12.59 -6.97 -15.50
CA ALA A 252 11.87 -5.73 -15.23
C ALA A 252 12.49 -4.54 -15.99
N ILE A 253 13.83 -4.48 -16.07
CA ILE A 253 14.54 -3.45 -16.83
C ILE A 253 14.29 -3.60 -18.33
N ALA A 254 14.41 -4.81 -18.88
CA ALA A 254 14.14 -5.07 -20.30
C ALA A 254 12.70 -4.77 -20.71
N ALA A 255 11.73 -5.00 -19.82
CA ALA A 255 10.32 -4.72 -20.08
C ALA A 255 10.02 -3.23 -20.29
N GLN A 256 10.78 -2.32 -19.67
CA GLN A 256 10.55 -0.87 -19.76
C GLN A 256 10.63 -0.35 -21.21
N ASN A 257 11.47 -0.96 -22.03
CA ASN A 257 11.73 -0.55 -23.41
C ASN A 257 11.17 -1.53 -24.45
N ALA A 258 10.17 -2.34 -24.07
CA ALA A 258 9.59 -3.34 -24.96
C ALA A 258 8.93 -2.66 -26.18
N PRO A 259 9.43 -2.88 -27.42
CA PRO A 259 8.89 -2.22 -28.59
C PRO A 259 7.40 -2.54 -28.80
N GLY A 260 6.61 -1.51 -29.12
CA GLY A 260 5.17 -1.65 -29.38
C GLY A 260 4.28 -1.77 -28.15
N LEU A 261 4.83 -1.65 -26.94
CA LEU A 261 4.08 -1.66 -25.69
C LEU A 261 4.30 -0.36 -24.91
N THR A 262 3.23 0.14 -24.30
CA THR A 262 3.25 1.17 -23.26
C THR A 262 3.21 0.45 -21.92
N MET A 263 4.29 0.57 -21.16
CA MET A 263 4.36 0.06 -19.80
C MET A 263 3.77 1.08 -18.83
N LEU A 264 2.89 0.64 -17.94
CA LEU A 264 2.22 1.46 -16.95
C LEU A 264 2.52 0.94 -15.54
N TYR A 265 2.85 1.85 -14.63
CA TYR A 265 3.34 1.53 -13.29
C TYR A 265 2.56 2.24 -12.20
N LYS A 266 2.33 1.55 -11.06
CA LYS A 266 1.79 2.14 -9.83
C LYS A 266 2.48 1.52 -8.62
N GLY A 267 3.16 2.35 -7.82
CA GLY A 267 3.69 1.93 -6.52
C GLY A 267 2.56 1.88 -5.49
N VAL A 268 2.41 0.75 -4.79
CA VAL A 268 1.34 0.53 -3.81
C VAL A 268 1.82 -0.37 -2.66
N ASP A 269 1.20 -0.18 -1.50
CA ASP A 269 1.25 -1.18 -0.44
C ASP A 269 0.56 -2.48 -0.90
N GLN A 270 1.15 -3.62 -0.53
CA GLN A 270 0.66 -4.93 -0.96
C GLN A 270 -0.67 -5.31 -0.29
N ALA A 271 -0.90 -4.91 0.96
CA ALA A 271 -2.14 -5.24 1.65
C ALA A 271 -3.35 -4.57 0.97
N ARG A 272 -3.16 -3.37 0.41
CA ARG A 272 -4.18 -2.64 -0.37
C ARG A 272 -4.63 -3.34 -1.64
N ILE A 273 -3.77 -4.16 -2.24
CA ILE A 273 -4.13 -4.93 -3.44
C ILE A 273 -4.66 -6.33 -3.11
N ASN A 274 -5.10 -6.55 -1.87
CA ASN A 274 -5.73 -7.81 -1.51
C ASN A 274 -6.95 -8.11 -2.39
N GLY A 275 -7.00 -9.33 -2.92
CA GLY A 275 -8.03 -9.78 -3.85
C GLY A 275 -7.83 -9.30 -5.29
N LEU A 276 -6.73 -8.61 -5.61
CA LEU A 276 -6.35 -8.32 -7.00
C LEU A 276 -6.28 -9.61 -7.82
N PHE A 277 -5.67 -10.65 -7.26
CA PHE A 277 -5.59 -11.99 -7.83
C PHE A 277 -6.50 -12.98 -7.10
N ASP A 278 -6.99 -13.99 -7.80
CA ASP A 278 -7.68 -15.15 -7.21
C ASP A 278 -6.71 -16.19 -6.64
N SER A 279 -7.25 -17.34 -6.21
CA SER A 279 -6.46 -18.46 -5.67
C SER A 279 -5.59 -19.19 -6.71
N GLN A 280 -5.73 -18.85 -8.00
CA GLN A 280 -4.93 -19.38 -9.11
C GLN A 280 -3.98 -18.32 -9.67
N GLY A 281 -3.86 -17.16 -9.00
CA GLY A 281 -3.01 -16.08 -9.47
C GLY A 281 -3.55 -15.33 -10.69
N ALA A 282 -4.80 -15.57 -11.11
CA ALA A 282 -5.43 -14.84 -12.21
C ALA A 282 -6.01 -13.51 -11.70
N LEU A 283 -6.01 -12.48 -12.55
CA LEU A 283 -6.62 -11.19 -12.22
C LEU A 283 -8.12 -11.38 -11.91
N LYS A 284 -8.53 -10.94 -10.72
CA LYS A 284 -9.88 -11.10 -10.17
C LYS A 284 -10.60 -9.77 -9.94
N ARG A 285 -9.93 -8.78 -9.36
CA ARG A 285 -10.57 -7.52 -8.94
C ARG A 285 -9.64 -6.34 -9.15
N LEU A 286 -9.70 -5.74 -10.34
CA LEU A 286 -8.88 -4.59 -10.68
C LEU A 286 -9.21 -3.35 -9.83
N ALA A 287 -10.47 -3.20 -9.40
CA ALA A 287 -10.99 -2.09 -8.60
C ALA A 287 -10.22 -1.78 -7.32
N VAL A 288 -9.40 -2.70 -6.80
CA VAL A 288 -8.49 -2.43 -5.66
C VAL A 288 -7.40 -1.41 -5.98
N LEU A 289 -7.17 -1.13 -7.27
CA LEU A 289 -6.21 -0.14 -7.76
C LEU A 289 -6.82 1.26 -7.97
N LEU A 290 -8.10 1.46 -7.66
CA LEU A 290 -8.74 2.77 -7.77
C LEU A 290 -8.14 3.78 -6.78
N SER A 291 -7.98 5.02 -7.24
CA SER A 291 -7.66 6.16 -6.37
C SER A 291 -8.93 6.95 -6.06
N ALA A 292 -9.19 7.23 -4.79
CA ALA A 292 -10.36 7.98 -4.36
C ALA A 292 -10.23 9.49 -4.69
N PRO A 293 -11.32 10.15 -5.11
CA PRO A 293 -11.34 11.59 -5.39
C PRO A 293 -11.32 12.44 -4.09
N PRO A 294 -10.94 13.74 -4.16
CA PRO A 294 -10.50 14.46 -5.37
C PRO A 294 -9.04 14.15 -5.75
N THR A 295 -8.81 14.08 -7.06
CA THR A 295 -7.53 13.73 -7.72
C THR A 295 -7.26 14.68 -8.88
N ASP A 296 -6.15 14.52 -9.60
CA ASP A 296 -5.76 15.43 -10.69
C ASP A 296 -6.83 15.60 -11.77
N PHE A 297 -7.47 14.52 -12.21
CA PHE A 297 -8.44 14.56 -13.29
C PHE A 297 -9.85 14.12 -12.86
N SER A 298 -10.10 13.96 -11.56
CA SER A 298 -11.41 13.63 -11.03
C SER A 298 -11.76 14.38 -9.76
N ARG A 299 -12.89 15.07 -9.76
CA ARG A 299 -13.43 15.75 -8.57
C ARG A 299 -14.17 14.83 -7.62
N ASN A 300 -14.87 13.81 -8.13
CA ASN A 300 -15.86 13.05 -7.35
C ASN A 300 -15.99 11.58 -7.78
N LYS A 301 -15.16 11.11 -8.71
CA LYS A 301 -15.20 9.74 -9.21
C LYS A 301 -13.85 9.07 -8.99
N ALA A 302 -13.86 7.84 -8.49
CA ALA A 302 -12.64 7.06 -8.38
C ALA A 302 -12.11 6.70 -9.77
N MET A 303 -10.81 6.76 -10.00
CA MET A 303 -10.20 6.44 -11.29
C MET A 303 -8.90 5.65 -11.11
N TYR A 304 -8.44 4.96 -12.15
CA TYR A 304 -7.19 4.22 -12.14
C TYR A 304 -6.04 5.11 -12.60
N TYR A 305 -5.04 5.29 -11.75
CA TYR A 305 -3.89 6.15 -12.01
C TYR A 305 -2.61 5.32 -12.15
N PHE A 306 -1.94 5.46 -13.29
CA PHE A 306 -0.62 4.87 -13.55
C PHE A 306 0.32 5.90 -14.15
N SER A 307 1.63 5.68 -14.03
CA SER A 307 2.64 6.46 -14.77
C SER A 307 3.37 5.57 -15.76
N PRO A 308 3.73 6.05 -16.95
CA PRO A 308 4.59 5.31 -17.86
C PRO A 308 6.06 5.32 -17.41
N ASN A 309 6.43 6.18 -16.46
CA ASN A 309 7.79 6.29 -15.95
C ASN A 309 7.94 5.47 -14.66
N LEU A 310 8.75 4.41 -14.70
CA LEU A 310 8.99 3.54 -13.55
C LEU A 310 9.57 4.30 -12.35
N ASN A 311 10.36 5.36 -12.56
CA ASN A 311 10.92 6.14 -11.46
C ASN A 311 9.84 6.89 -10.67
N VAL A 312 8.69 7.25 -11.28
CA VAL A 312 7.52 7.73 -10.51
C VAL A 312 7.03 6.64 -9.57
N ALA A 313 6.82 5.43 -10.07
CA ALA A 313 6.29 4.34 -9.26
C ALA A 313 7.29 3.92 -8.17
N LYS A 314 8.59 3.86 -8.47
CA LYS A 314 9.65 3.64 -7.48
C LYS A 314 9.67 4.72 -6.41
N ARG A 315 9.50 5.98 -6.79
CA ARG A 315 9.43 7.10 -5.86
C ARG A 315 8.28 6.94 -4.84
N TYR A 316 7.08 6.63 -5.31
CA TYR A 316 5.94 6.34 -4.41
C TYR A 316 6.14 5.06 -3.60
N ALA A 317 6.74 4.02 -4.19
CA ALA A 317 7.04 2.77 -3.49
C ALA A 317 8.08 2.99 -2.37
N ALA A 318 9.16 3.73 -2.64
CA ALA A 318 10.18 4.09 -1.66
C ALA A 318 9.57 4.90 -0.50
N TRP A 319 8.66 5.84 -0.79
CA TRP A 319 7.95 6.60 0.24
C TRP A 319 7.04 5.73 1.11
N ALA A 320 6.32 4.78 0.50
CA ALA A 320 5.53 3.80 1.26
C ALA A 320 6.45 2.94 2.13
N LYS A 321 7.53 2.42 1.55
CA LYS A 321 8.53 1.57 2.22
C LYS A 321 9.17 2.27 3.40
N ARG A 322 9.51 3.56 3.28
CA ARG A 322 10.14 4.35 4.34
C ARG A 322 9.25 4.49 5.58
N ARG A 323 7.93 4.56 5.37
CA ARG A 323 6.93 4.72 6.44
C ARG A 323 6.36 3.40 6.94
N GLU A 324 6.67 2.30 6.26
CA GLU A 324 6.11 1.00 6.63
C GLU A 324 6.67 0.51 7.96
N GLY A 325 5.89 -0.34 8.64
CA GLY A 325 6.41 -1.17 9.73
C GLY A 325 6.89 -2.51 9.17
N VAL A 326 5.92 -3.40 8.92
CA VAL A 326 6.17 -4.76 8.43
C VAL A 326 5.35 -5.14 7.19
N ALA A 327 4.76 -4.13 6.55
CA ALA A 327 4.05 -4.32 5.30
C ALA A 327 5.04 -4.64 4.16
N SER A 328 4.54 -5.17 3.05
CA SER A 328 5.32 -5.33 1.83
C SER A 328 4.85 -4.31 0.82
N VAL A 329 5.78 -3.71 0.07
CA VAL A 329 5.48 -2.73 -0.97
C VAL A 329 5.78 -3.35 -2.33
N VAL A 330 4.90 -3.07 -3.29
CA VAL A 330 5.02 -3.57 -4.66
C VAL A 330 4.80 -2.46 -5.68
N ILE A 331 5.34 -2.66 -6.87
CA ILE A 331 5.00 -1.89 -8.06
C ILE A 331 4.13 -2.78 -8.95
N VAL A 332 2.88 -2.35 -9.16
CA VAL A 332 2.01 -2.94 -10.16
C VAL A 332 2.46 -2.46 -11.53
N GLN A 333 2.73 -3.40 -12.43
CA GLN A 333 3.10 -3.14 -13.83
C GLN A 333 2.02 -3.71 -14.74
N ILE A 334 1.55 -2.94 -15.73
CA ILE A 334 0.64 -3.37 -16.79
C ILE A 334 1.28 -3.03 -18.14
N ALA A 335 1.16 -3.90 -19.13
CA ALA A 335 1.61 -3.61 -20.49
C ALA A 335 0.40 -3.46 -21.42
N ILE A 336 0.34 -2.36 -22.17
CA ILE A 336 -0.74 -2.09 -23.12
C ILE A 336 -0.13 -1.93 -24.52
N PRO A 337 -0.62 -2.60 -25.57
CA PRO A 337 -0.18 -2.35 -26.94
C PRO A 337 -0.32 -0.87 -27.32
N ASN A 338 0.71 -0.29 -27.93
CA ASN A 338 0.66 1.10 -28.39
C ASN A 338 -0.50 1.32 -29.37
N SER A 339 -0.74 0.34 -30.25
CA SER A 339 -1.85 0.35 -31.20
C SER A 339 -3.21 0.49 -30.54
N ASP A 340 -3.40 -0.07 -29.34
CA ASP A 340 -4.68 0.01 -28.62
C ASP A 340 -4.95 1.43 -28.13
N ILE A 341 -3.92 2.13 -27.65
CA ILE A 341 -4.01 3.52 -27.21
C ILE A 341 -4.11 4.46 -28.41
N GLU A 342 -3.33 4.21 -29.47
CA GLU A 342 -3.33 4.98 -30.72
C GLU A 342 -4.66 4.88 -31.48
N ALA A 343 -5.37 3.76 -31.35
CA ALA A 343 -6.70 3.58 -31.94
C ALA A 343 -7.80 4.40 -31.24
N MET A 344 -7.56 4.88 -30.01
CA MET A 344 -8.53 5.71 -29.30
C MET A 344 -8.53 7.14 -29.84
N ASN A 345 -9.72 7.63 -30.19
CA ASN A 345 -9.93 9.00 -30.64
C ASN A 345 -10.74 9.78 -29.60
N PRO A 346 -10.73 11.12 -29.63
CA PRO A 346 -11.71 11.90 -28.88
C PRO A 346 -13.15 11.44 -29.22
N PRO A 347 -14.04 11.29 -28.23
CA PRO A 347 -13.89 11.69 -26.82
C PRO A 347 -13.24 10.65 -25.89
N ASP A 348 -12.96 9.43 -26.35
CA ASP A 348 -12.48 8.33 -25.51
C ASP A 348 -11.08 8.57 -24.94
N LEU A 349 -10.22 9.22 -25.72
CA LEU A 349 -8.87 9.60 -25.30
C LEU A 349 -8.67 11.11 -25.36
N LEU A 350 -8.36 11.70 -24.21
CA LEU A 350 -8.01 13.11 -24.09
C LEU A 350 -6.59 13.29 -23.55
N ARG A 351 -5.95 14.37 -24.00
CA ARG A 351 -4.60 14.74 -23.59
C ARG A 351 -4.62 16.16 -23.03
N VAL A 352 -3.95 16.38 -21.91
CA VAL A 352 -3.92 17.67 -21.24
C VAL A 352 -2.63 17.83 -20.44
N PHE A 353 -1.79 18.78 -20.85
CA PHE A 353 -0.43 18.90 -20.31
C PHE A 353 -0.14 20.33 -19.83
N TRP A 354 0.70 20.43 -18.81
CA TRP A 354 1.35 21.70 -18.47
C TRP A 354 2.19 22.19 -19.68
N PRO A 355 2.25 23.51 -19.97
CA PRO A 355 1.70 24.65 -19.24
C PRO A 355 0.35 25.17 -19.75
N SER A 356 -0.45 24.34 -20.43
CA SER A 356 -1.72 24.80 -21.03
C SER A 356 -2.69 25.37 -20.00
N SER A 357 -3.49 26.37 -20.41
CA SER A 357 -4.57 26.92 -19.57
C SER A 357 -5.61 25.84 -19.25
N GLU A 358 -5.91 24.97 -20.20
CA GLU A 358 -6.84 23.85 -20.02
C GLU A 358 -6.38 22.88 -18.93
N TRP A 359 -5.07 22.60 -18.83
CA TRP A 359 -4.52 21.83 -17.71
C TRP A 359 -4.73 22.55 -16.38
N ARG A 360 -4.43 23.84 -16.30
CA ARG A 360 -4.58 24.61 -15.05
C ARG A 360 -6.03 24.62 -14.60
N ASP A 361 -6.96 24.91 -15.50
CA ASP A 361 -8.39 24.96 -15.21
C ASP A 361 -8.88 23.58 -14.76
N LEU A 362 -8.52 22.51 -15.47
CA LEU A 362 -8.92 21.15 -15.11
C LEU A 362 -8.39 20.73 -13.74
N ILE A 363 -7.08 20.87 -13.49
CA ILE A 363 -6.47 20.49 -12.22
C ILE A 363 -7.12 21.28 -11.07
N TRP A 364 -7.27 22.60 -11.22
CA TRP A 364 -7.86 23.42 -10.17
C TRP A 364 -9.27 22.95 -9.83
N HIS A 365 -10.16 22.77 -10.82
CA HIS A 365 -11.53 22.30 -10.57
C HIS A 365 -11.58 20.88 -9.99
N CYS A 366 -10.74 19.96 -10.47
CA CYS A 366 -10.71 18.59 -9.96
C CYS A 366 -10.20 18.52 -8.52
N ARG A 367 -9.12 19.26 -8.20
CA ARG A 367 -8.47 19.26 -6.87
C ARG A 367 -9.27 20.03 -5.82
N THR A 368 -10.08 21.02 -6.20
CA THR A 368 -10.99 21.75 -5.29
C THR A 368 -12.38 21.13 -5.20
N ALA A 369 -12.62 20.02 -5.91
CA ALA A 369 -13.93 19.38 -6.06
C ALA A 369 -15.05 20.28 -6.66
N GLU A 370 -14.68 21.43 -7.23
CA GLU A 370 -15.59 22.37 -7.85
C GLU A 370 -16.27 21.80 -9.10
N LYS A 371 -17.41 22.38 -9.48
CA LYS A 371 -18.12 21.96 -10.69
C LYS A 371 -17.28 22.29 -11.93
N LEU A 372 -17.08 21.31 -12.81
CA LEU A 372 -16.41 21.54 -14.09
C LEU A 372 -17.22 22.46 -15.01
N PRO A 373 -16.59 23.48 -15.63
CA PRO A 373 -17.14 24.24 -16.75
C PRO A 373 -17.54 23.33 -17.92
N LYS A 374 -18.43 23.83 -18.78
CA LYS A 374 -18.98 23.04 -19.91
C LYS A 374 -17.88 22.55 -20.85
N GLU A 375 -16.84 23.34 -21.03
CA GLU A 375 -15.70 23.10 -21.90
C GLU A 375 -14.82 21.96 -21.38
N LEU A 376 -14.78 21.78 -20.05
CA LEU A 376 -14.01 20.73 -19.38
C LEU A 376 -14.83 19.48 -19.06
N ALA A 377 -16.15 19.52 -19.22
CA ALA A 377 -17.04 18.38 -18.95
C ALA A 377 -16.65 17.12 -19.76
N LYS A 378 -15.99 17.29 -20.92
CA LYS A 378 -15.46 16.20 -21.74
C LYS A 378 -14.49 15.28 -20.97
N TYR A 379 -13.72 15.80 -20.01
CA TYR A 379 -12.79 15.00 -19.22
C TYR A 379 -13.51 14.06 -18.26
N GLY A 380 -14.71 14.42 -17.79
CA GLY A 380 -15.52 13.53 -16.93
C GLY A 380 -16.04 12.27 -17.64
N ASN A 381 -16.07 12.28 -18.98
CA ASN A 381 -16.60 11.21 -19.81
C ASN A 381 -15.51 10.48 -20.63
N ALA A 382 -14.24 10.88 -20.53
CA ALA A 382 -13.17 10.24 -21.27
C ALA A 382 -12.83 8.88 -20.67
N ASN A 383 -12.54 7.89 -21.52
CA ASN A 383 -12.11 6.57 -21.07
C ASN A 383 -10.67 6.60 -20.55
N LEU A 384 -9.81 7.37 -21.23
CA LEU A 384 -8.41 7.58 -20.86
C LEU A 384 -8.06 9.07 -20.96
N ILE A 385 -7.46 9.59 -19.88
CA ILE A 385 -6.82 10.90 -19.86
C ILE A 385 -5.32 10.69 -19.70
N ILE A 386 -4.52 11.27 -20.60
CA ILE A 386 -3.06 11.32 -20.46
C ILE A 386 -2.68 12.76 -20.16
N GLY A 387 -2.00 12.99 -19.03
CA GLY A 387 -1.67 14.34 -18.64
C GLY A 387 -0.54 14.47 -17.64
N THR A 388 -0.14 15.71 -17.39
CA THR A 388 0.89 16.06 -16.42
C THR A 388 0.40 15.83 -14.98
N ILE A 389 1.23 15.23 -14.13
CA ILE A 389 0.94 14.97 -12.72
C ILE A 389 1.08 16.26 -11.91
N ALA A 390 0.11 16.55 -11.04
CA ALA A 390 0.19 17.66 -10.11
C ALA A 390 0.76 17.20 -8.75
N CYS A 391 1.62 18.02 -8.12
CA CYS A 391 2.44 17.61 -6.96
C CYS A 391 2.16 18.40 -5.67
N LYS A 392 0.97 19.01 -5.56
CA LYS A 392 0.54 19.74 -4.35
C LYS A 392 -0.72 19.10 -3.75
N PRO A 393 -0.96 19.25 -2.43
CA PRO A 393 -2.18 18.76 -1.78
C PRO A 393 -3.40 19.56 -2.25
N ASN A 394 -4.59 18.98 -2.09
CA ASN A 394 -5.85 19.60 -2.47
C ASN A 394 -6.04 20.99 -1.81
N ASN A 395 -5.64 21.14 -0.54
CA ASN A 395 -5.71 22.40 0.21
C ASN A 395 -4.92 23.54 -0.43
N TYR A 396 -3.79 23.24 -1.11
CA TYR A 396 -3.03 24.24 -1.85
C TYR A 396 -3.87 24.87 -2.95
N TYR A 397 -4.67 24.08 -3.68
CA TYR A 397 -5.52 24.58 -4.76
C TYR A 397 -6.73 25.35 -4.23
N HIS A 398 -7.30 24.92 -3.10
CA HIS A 398 -8.40 25.65 -2.44
C HIS A 398 -8.02 27.07 -2.02
N GLN A 399 -6.77 27.32 -1.69
CA GLN A 399 -6.29 28.66 -1.34
C GLN A 399 -6.06 29.58 -2.55
N ARG A 400 -6.08 29.04 -3.77
CA ARG A 400 -5.92 29.83 -5.00
C ARG A 400 -7.26 30.35 -5.46
N SER A 401 -7.33 31.65 -5.72
CA SER A 401 -8.57 32.31 -6.12
C SER A 401 -8.98 31.97 -7.56
N ASN A 402 -8.01 31.61 -8.41
CA ASN A 402 -8.25 31.21 -9.80
C ASN A 402 -7.18 30.21 -10.30
N PRO A 403 -7.48 29.43 -11.35
CA PRO A 403 -6.54 28.46 -11.92
C PRO A 403 -5.27 29.07 -12.54
N GLN A 404 -5.30 30.34 -12.94
CA GLN A 404 -4.15 30.98 -13.60
C GLN A 404 -2.98 31.22 -12.65
N GLU A 405 -3.22 31.19 -11.34
CA GLU A 405 -2.19 31.23 -10.29
C GLU A 405 -1.36 29.94 -10.18
N LEU A 406 -1.75 28.86 -10.88
CA LEU A 406 -0.96 27.63 -10.89
C LEU A 406 0.32 27.81 -11.70
N THR A 407 1.45 27.49 -11.07
CA THR A 407 2.81 27.63 -11.62
C THR A 407 3.47 26.26 -11.83
N GLU A 408 4.67 26.24 -12.40
CA GLU A 408 5.47 25.03 -12.56
C GLU A 408 5.76 24.32 -11.23
N ALA A 409 5.72 25.04 -10.10
CA ALA A 409 5.85 24.45 -8.76
C ALA A 409 4.69 23.49 -8.39
N CYS A 410 3.62 23.46 -9.20
CA CYS A 410 2.51 22.53 -9.05
C CYS A 410 2.71 21.23 -9.84
N VAL A 411 3.78 21.12 -10.62
CA VAL A 411 4.04 19.99 -11.52
C VAL A 411 5.04 19.04 -10.90
N LEU A 412 4.72 17.74 -10.89
CA LEU A 412 5.68 16.72 -10.48
C LEU A 412 6.83 16.69 -11.49
N THR A 413 8.05 16.86 -10.99
CA THR A 413 9.27 16.68 -11.78
C THR A 413 10.04 15.48 -11.26
N ILE A 414 10.57 14.71 -12.19
CA ILE A 414 11.40 13.54 -11.94
C ILE A 414 12.74 13.83 -12.57
N LYS A 415 13.82 13.55 -11.86
CA LYS A 415 15.12 13.52 -12.48
C LYS A 415 15.28 12.16 -13.15
N ASP A 416 15.68 12.18 -14.42
CA ASP A 416 16.01 10.96 -15.13
C ASP A 416 17.51 10.69 -14.91
N SER A 417 17.86 9.46 -14.52
CA SER A 417 19.27 9.08 -14.34
C SER A 417 20.04 9.17 -15.66
N ASP A 418 19.34 9.03 -16.79
CA ASP A 418 19.94 8.94 -18.12
C ASP A 418 19.90 10.28 -18.89
N ASN A 419 19.14 11.26 -18.40
CA ASN A 419 19.06 12.61 -18.99
C ASN A 419 19.33 13.68 -17.94
N VAL A 420 20.30 14.56 -18.24
CA VAL A 420 20.71 15.70 -17.40
C VAL A 420 19.57 16.74 -17.15
N GLY A 421 18.37 16.52 -17.69
CA GLY A 421 17.20 17.39 -17.55
C GLY A 421 16.12 16.80 -16.63
N LYS A 422 15.41 17.68 -15.91
CA LYS A 422 14.18 17.32 -15.20
C LYS A 422 13.10 16.95 -16.21
N GLN A 423 12.52 15.76 -16.08
CA GLN A 423 11.36 15.33 -16.86
C GLN A 423 10.07 15.62 -16.08
N THR A 424 9.06 16.13 -16.79
CA THR A 424 7.72 16.29 -16.25
C THR A 424 7.07 14.93 -16.05
N GLY A 425 6.54 14.67 -14.85
CA GLY A 425 5.78 13.47 -14.56
C GLY A 425 4.47 13.42 -15.36
N VAL A 426 4.23 12.28 -16.00
CA VAL A 426 3.01 12.00 -16.78
C VAL A 426 2.26 10.85 -16.14
N GLN A 427 0.93 10.90 -16.23
CA GLN A 427 0.04 9.84 -15.79
C GLN A 427 -1.00 9.49 -16.85
N TYR A 428 -1.38 8.21 -16.84
CA TYR A 428 -2.44 7.60 -17.63
C TYR A 428 -3.57 7.30 -16.66
N VAL A 429 -4.71 7.92 -16.91
CA VAL A 429 -5.85 7.91 -15.98
C VAL A 429 -7.04 7.29 -16.67
N PHE A 430 -7.36 6.06 -16.29
CA PHE A 430 -8.51 5.34 -16.81
C PHE A 430 -9.72 5.61 -15.94
N SER A 431 -10.83 5.94 -16.60
CA SER A 431 -12.13 6.04 -15.97
C SER A 431 -12.53 4.70 -15.33
N SER A 432 -13.28 4.76 -14.23
CA SER A 432 -13.94 3.58 -13.65
C SER A 432 -15.31 3.28 -14.29
N ASP A 433 -15.63 3.89 -15.44
CA ASP A 433 -16.80 3.50 -16.21
C ASP A 433 -16.55 2.15 -16.86
N TYR A 434 -17.65 1.47 -17.19
CA TYR A 434 -17.65 0.10 -17.70
C TYR A 434 -16.72 -0.09 -18.89
N GLU A 435 -16.76 0.80 -19.88
CA GLU A 435 -15.95 0.70 -21.11
C GLU A 435 -14.45 0.81 -20.83
N ALA A 436 -14.04 1.81 -20.02
CA ALA A 436 -12.65 2.06 -19.67
C ALA A 436 -12.08 0.99 -18.74
N GLU A 437 -12.87 0.54 -17.76
CA GLU A 437 -12.48 -0.53 -16.84
C GLU A 437 -12.34 -1.86 -17.58
N THR A 438 -13.29 -2.20 -18.45
CA THR A 438 -13.21 -3.41 -19.29
C THR A 438 -11.99 -3.37 -20.20
N PHE A 439 -11.73 -2.22 -20.84
CA PHE A 439 -10.53 -2.03 -21.65
C PHE A 439 -9.25 -2.32 -20.85
N LEU A 440 -9.12 -1.73 -19.66
CA LEU A 440 -7.94 -1.91 -18.83
C LEU A 440 -7.82 -3.34 -18.28
N GLU A 441 -8.93 -3.94 -17.82
CA GLU A 441 -8.97 -5.29 -17.26
C GLU A 441 -8.56 -6.35 -18.29
N ASP A 442 -9.08 -6.26 -19.51
CA ASP A 442 -8.76 -7.21 -20.59
C ASP A 442 -7.26 -7.24 -20.91
N ARG A 443 -6.61 -6.07 -20.87
CA ARG A 443 -5.18 -5.92 -21.17
C ARG A 443 -4.35 -6.35 -19.96
N ALA A 444 -4.80 -5.99 -18.77
CA ALA A 444 -4.16 -6.37 -17.52
C ALA A 444 -4.21 -7.89 -17.29
N ARG A 445 -5.28 -8.59 -17.70
CA ARG A 445 -5.48 -10.03 -17.44
C ARG A 445 -4.28 -10.90 -17.82
N ASN A 446 -3.56 -10.54 -18.88
CA ASN A 446 -2.41 -11.29 -19.39
C ASN A 446 -1.06 -10.59 -19.18
N THR A 447 -1.05 -9.33 -18.74
CA THR A 447 0.17 -8.51 -18.71
C THR A 447 0.51 -7.97 -17.34
N ILE A 448 -0.44 -8.00 -16.39
CA ILE A 448 -0.24 -7.47 -15.05
C ILE A 448 0.83 -8.28 -14.31
N LYS A 449 1.77 -7.57 -13.70
CA LYS A 449 2.84 -8.14 -12.87
C LYS A 449 2.97 -7.35 -11.58
N LEU A 450 3.39 -8.02 -10.52
CA LEU A 450 3.82 -7.38 -9.29
C LEU A 450 5.34 -7.43 -9.22
N LEU A 451 5.96 -6.27 -9.01
CA LEU A 451 7.39 -6.16 -8.78
C LEU A 451 7.61 -5.84 -7.29
N SER A 452 8.40 -6.62 -6.57
CA SER A 452 8.71 -6.31 -5.17
C SER A 452 9.58 -5.06 -5.08
N PHE A 453 9.30 -4.23 -4.07
CA PHE A 453 10.15 -3.13 -3.64
C PHE A 453 10.48 -3.37 -2.17
N GLY A 454 11.66 -3.92 -1.88
CA GLY A 454 12.13 -4.29 -0.56
C GLY A 454 13.08 -3.25 0.06
N GLY A 455 13.67 -3.60 1.21
CA GLY A 455 14.63 -2.73 1.90
C GLY A 455 15.89 -2.45 1.10
N GLN A 456 16.40 -3.44 0.36
CA GLN A 456 17.57 -3.26 -0.51
C GLN A 456 17.29 -2.28 -1.66
N GLU A 457 16.09 -2.34 -2.25
CA GLU A 457 15.68 -1.36 -3.27
C GLU A 457 15.49 0.04 -2.70
N LEU A 458 15.05 0.17 -1.45
CA LEU A 458 14.97 1.46 -0.75
C LEU A 458 16.36 2.04 -0.49
N GLU A 459 17.29 1.24 0.04
CA GLU A 459 18.69 1.64 0.28
C GLU A 459 19.34 2.14 -1.00
N ALA A 460 19.28 1.34 -2.07
CA ALA A 460 19.82 1.74 -3.38
C ALA A 460 19.13 3.00 -3.96
N TRP A 461 17.83 3.19 -3.70
CA TRP A 461 17.13 4.40 -4.12
C TRP A 461 17.61 5.63 -3.35
N VAL A 462 17.82 5.52 -2.04
CA VAL A 462 18.33 6.61 -1.19
C VAL A 462 19.76 6.97 -1.57
N GLU A 463 20.65 5.98 -1.73
CA GLU A 463 22.04 6.19 -2.16
C GLU A 463 22.10 6.95 -3.50
N ALA A 464 21.27 6.56 -4.47
CA ALA A 464 21.19 7.26 -5.76
C ALA A 464 20.72 8.72 -5.60
N GLN A 465 19.86 9.03 -4.62
CA GLN A 465 19.46 10.41 -4.34
C GLN A 465 20.55 11.22 -3.62
N GLU A 466 21.37 10.60 -2.78
CA GLU A 466 22.48 11.25 -2.07
C GLU A 466 23.63 11.63 -3.02
N GLU A 467 24.03 10.71 -3.90
CA GLU A 467 25.03 10.97 -4.95
C GLU A 467 24.61 12.15 -5.85
N GLU A 468 23.30 12.31 -6.08
CA GLU A 468 22.73 13.42 -6.85
C GLU A 468 22.72 14.78 -6.12
N ILE A 469 22.77 14.79 -4.78
CA ILE A 469 22.77 16.02 -3.97
C ILE A 469 24.21 16.50 -3.70
N GLY A 470 25.22 15.68 -4.03
CA GLY A 470 26.64 16.02 -3.87
C GLY A 470 27.10 16.02 -2.42
N VAL A 471 26.53 15.12 -1.60
CA VAL A 471 26.93 14.88 -0.21
C VAL A 471 28.02 13.81 -0.15
#